data_AF-A0A4Y8Z3T2-F1
#
_entry.id   AF-A0A4Y8Z3T2-F1
#
_cell.length_a   1.000
_cell.length_b   1.000
_cell.length_c   1.000
_cell.angle_alpha   90.00
_cell.angle_beta   90.00
_cell.angle_gamma   90.00
#
_symmetry.space_group_name_H-M   'P 1'
#
loop_
_entity.id
_entity.type
_entity.pdbx_description
1 polymer ?
#
loop_
_entity_poly.entity_id
_entity_poly.type
_entity_poly.pdbx_seq_one_letter_code
_entity_poly.pdbx_strand_id
1 'polypeptide(L)'
;MTRRSDRDRTSRSEPVAEQGNSSSSVTDRQARAQAREEERARVKRSRRRAALAVVAVVAVIVGSAALVYFTPLLSVRTISVVGASSVSEQEILDRLEVPSGLPLVRVDAAAAAQRVASIPELASVRVQRKYPSTVQVTVEERVPVAFVDFPDGTHLLDATGVDFAVAPPPPGVVRLVTDNPVFGDPVTKDALAVLDSLPPLIRGQVGEVRASTLSDISILLLDGRTVVWGNKDNSERKGAVAIALLSQPGQIFDVSSPDLPTTK
;
A
#
# COMPACT_ATOMS: atom_id res chain seq x y z
N MET A 1 123.26 -12.44 15.62
CA MET A 1 123.83 -11.99 14.33
C MET A 1 122.66 -11.71 13.39
N THR A 2 122.44 -10.48 12.90
CA THR A 2 122.94 -9.94 11.60
C THR A 2 122.55 -10.86 10.42
N ARG A 3 122.05 -10.43 9.24
CA ARG A 3 122.11 -9.17 8.49
C ARG A 3 121.46 -9.43 7.10
N ARG A 4 120.97 -8.36 6.43
CA ARG A 4 121.05 -8.07 4.95
C ARG A 4 120.33 -9.03 3.96
N SER A 5 119.93 -8.66 2.74
CA SER A 5 120.19 -7.53 1.80
C SER A 5 119.16 -7.62 0.64
N ASP A 6 118.63 -6.53 0.08
CA ASP A 6 118.92 -5.83 -1.22
C ASP A 6 117.71 -5.97 -2.19
N ARG A 7 117.12 -4.85 -2.68
CA ARG A 7 117.22 -4.23 -4.04
C ARG A 7 116.81 -5.16 -5.20
N ASP A 8 116.09 -4.80 -6.27
CA ASP A 8 115.84 -3.53 -6.98
C ASP A 8 114.71 -3.71 -8.04
N ARG A 9 114.28 -2.57 -8.64
CA ARG A 9 113.79 -2.34 -10.03
C ARG A 9 112.34 -2.64 -10.53
N THR A 10 111.60 -1.53 -10.68
CA THR A 10 110.93 -0.95 -11.90
C THR A 10 110.18 -1.83 -12.91
N SER A 11 108.91 -1.49 -13.20
CA SER A 11 108.47 -0.90 -14.51
C SER A 11 106.95 -0.61 -14.59
N ARG A 12 106.63 0.33 -15.47
CA ARG A 12 105.39 1.09 -15.72
C ARG A 12 104.50 0.44 -16.79
N SER A 13 103.18 0.46 -16.66
CA SER A 13 102.19 0.57 -17.77
C SER A 13 100.75 0.80 -17.25
N GLU A 14 100.04 1.79 -17.81
CA GLU A 14 98.56 1.98 -17.76
C GLU A 14 97.88 1.06 -18.82
N PRO A 15 96.59 1.24 -19.19
CA PRO A 15 95.31 1.06 -18.48
C PRO A 15 94.37 0.08 -19.23
N VAL A 16 93.44 -0.67 -18.59
CA VAL A 16 92.36 -1.37 -19.32
C VAL A 16 91.08 -1.50 -18.47
N ALA A 17 89.96 -1.05 -19.06
CA ALA A 17 88.58 -1.24 -18.62
C ALA A 17 88.08 -2.67 -18.91
N GLU A 18 86.80 -2.95 -18.61
CA GLU A 18 86.04 -4.19 -18.90
C GLU A 18 86.20 -5.33 -17.87
N GLN A 19 85.17 -6.07 -17.46
CA GLN A 19 83.73 -6.06 -17.70
C GLN A 19 83.15 -7.16 -16.79
N GLY A 20 81.87 -7.01 -16.41
CA GLY A 20 80.98 -8.17 -16.39
C GLY A 20 80.90 -9.00 -15.11
N ASN A 21 80.34 -8.41 -14.06
CA ASN A 21 79.57 -9.14 -13.04
C ASN A 21 78.32 -9.80 -13.68
N SER A 22 78.48 -10.96 -14.34
CA SER A 22 77.40 -11.60 -15.13
C SER A 22 76.96 -12.99 -14.63
N SER A 23 77.68 -13.63 -13.70
CA SER A 23 77.34 -14.98 -13.22
C SER A 23 76.48 -15.01 -11.95
N SER A 24 76.52 -13.99 -11.09
CA SER A 24 75.67 -13.86 -9.89
C SER A 24 74.27 -13.30 -10.19
N SER A 25 74.12 -12.60 -11.32
CA SER A 25 72.88 -11.93 -11.71
C SER A 25 71.89 -12.85 -12.43
N VAL A 26 72.33 -14.00 -12.97
CA VAL A 26 71.47 -14.96 -13.66
C VAL A 26 70.77 -15.89 -12.67
N THR A 27 71.48 -16.39 -11.66
CA THR A 27 70.92 -17.26 -10.60
C THR A 27 69.96 -16.53 -9.66
N ASP A 28 70.24 -15.27 -9.28
CA ASP A 28 69.32 -14.46 -8.48
C ASP A 28 68.07 -14.06 -9.29
N ARG A 29 68.20 -13.84 -10.61
CA ARG A 29 67.05 -13.63 -11.51
C ARG A 29 66.18 -14.88 -11.66
N GLN A 30 66.80 -16.06 -11.76
CA GLN A 30 66.08 -17.34 -11.85
C GLN A 30 65.37 -17.70 -10.54
N ALA A 31 66.01 -17.51 -9.38
CA ALA A 31 65.38 -17.73 -8.07
C ALA A 31 64.22 -16.77 -7.81
N ARG A 32 64.36 -15.48 -8.17
CA ARG A 32 63.26 -14.50 -8.09
C ARG A 32 62.15 -14.77 -9.11
N ALA A 33 62.46 -15.31 -10.28
CA ALA A 33 61.45 -15.72 -11.26
C ALA A 33 60.63 -16.92 -10.74
N GLN A 34 61.29 -17.95 -10.18
CA GLN A 34 60.64 -19.11 -9.57
C GLN A 34 59.80 -18.73 -8.35
N ALA A 35 60.33 -17.88 -7.45
CA ALA A 35 59.58 -17.38 -6.30
C ALA A 35 58.34 -16.55 -6.71
N ARG A 36 58.46 -15.72 -7.76
CA ARG A 36 57.31 -15.00 -8.33
C ARG A 36 56.31 -15.93 -9.00
N GLU A 37 56.76 -17.02 -9.60
CA GLU A 37 55.90 -18.03 -10.22
C GLU A 37 55.12 -18.82 -9.16
N GLU A 38 55.78 -19.19 -8.06
CA GLU A 38 55.15 -19.83 -6.90
C GLU A 38 54.18 -18.89 -6.17
N GLU A 39 54.53 -17.62 -5.98
CA GLU A 39 53.66 -16.61 -5.38
C GLU A 39 52.44 -16.34 -6.26
N ARG A 40 52.63 -16.20 -7.58
CA ARG A 40 51.53 -16.12 -8.57
C ARG A 40 50.67 -17.37 -8.55
N ALA A 41 51.25 -18.55 -8.43
CA ALA A 41 50.51 -19.81 -8.33
C ALA A 41 49.71 -19.90 -7.03
N ARG A 42 50.27 -19.46 -5.88
CA ARG A 42 49.57 -19.38 -4.58
C ARG A 42 48.41 -18.39 -4.61
N VAL A 43 48.61 -17.19 -5.15
CA VAL A 43 47.55 -16.18 -5.33
C VAL A 43 46.48 -16.68 -6.30
N LYS A 44 46.85 -17.37 -7.38
CA LYS A 44 45.90 -17.99 -8.31
C LYS A 44 45.11 -19.13 -7.65
N ARG A 45 45.74 -19.92 -6.77
CA ARG A 45 45.09 -21.00 -6.00
C ARG A 45 44.16 -20.45 -4.92
N SER A 46 44.52 -19.38 -4.22
CA SER A 46 43.67 -18.73 -3.21
C SER A 46 42.47 -18.05 -3.88
N ARG A 47 42.67 -17.34 -5.00
CA ARG A 47 41.58 -16.77 -5.82
C ARG A 47 40.64 -17.85 -6.34
N ARG A 48 41.14 -19.00 -6.79
CA ARG A 48 40.31 -20.14 -7.21
C ARG A 48 39.49 -20.71 -6.05
N ARG A 49 40.08 -20.87 -4.87
CA ARG A 49 39.35 -21.32 -3.66
C ARG A 49 38.28 -20.32 -3.23
N ALA A 50 38.61 -19.02 -3.25
CA ALA A 50 37.65 -17.96 -2.97
C ALA A 50 36.50 -17.95 -4.00
N ALA A 51 36.81 -18.09 -5.29
CA ALA A 51 35.80 -18.19 -6.34
C ALA A 51 34.91 -19.44 -6.17
N LEU A 52 35.48 -20.60 -5.83
CA LEU A 52 34.71 -21.82 -5.53
C LEU A 52 33.83 -21.64 -4.29
N ALA A 53 34.33 -20.97 -3.24
CA ALA A 53 33.54 -20.66 -2.06
C ALA A 53 32.37 -19.73 -2.40
N VAL A 54 32.60 -18.70 -3.22
CA VAL A 54 31.53 -17.80 -3.71
C VAL A 54 30.50 -18.57 -4.54
N VAL A 55 30.93 -19.43 -5.47
CA VAL A 55 30.03 -20.26 -6.27
C VAL A 55 29.22 -21.22 -5.38
N ALA A 56 29.85 -21.84 -4.38
CA ALA A 56 29.15 -22.71 -3.44
C ALA A 56 28.10 -21.94 -2.62
N VAL A 57 28.43 -20.75 -2.13
CA VAL A 57 27.48 -19.89 -1.41
C VAL A 57 26.32 -19.49 -2.31
N VAL A 58 26.58 -19.06 -3.54
CA VAL A 58 25.54 -18.72 -4.53
C VAL A 58 24.68 -19.94 -4.84
N ALA A 59 25.27 -21.12 -5.03
CA ALA A 59 24.53 -22.35 -5.29
C ALA A 59 23.63 -22.74 -4.11
N VAL A 60 24.08 -22.56 -2.87
CA VAL A 60 23.25 -22.79 -1.68
C VAL A 60 22.08 -21.79 -1.62
N ILE A 61 22.30 -20.51 -1.89
CA ILE A 61 21.23 -19.49 -1.92
C ILE A 61 20.21 -19.80 -3.02
N VAL A 62 20.67 -20.10 -4.24
CA VAL A 62 19.79 -20.42 -5.37
C VAL A 62 19.06 -21.73 -5.12
N GLY A 63 19.74 -22.75 -4.61
CA GLY A 63 19.16 -24.05 -4.28
C GLY A 63 18.12 -23.97 -3.16
N SER A 64 18.35 -23.17 -2.13
CA SER A 64 17.38 -22.95 -1.06
C SER A 64 16.18 -22.12 -1.52
N ALA A 65 16.39 -21.08 -2.33
CA ALA A 65 15.29 -20.34 -2.96
C ALA A 65 14.45 -21.24 -3.87
N ALA A 66 15.08 -22.11 -4.67
CA ALA A 66 14.40 -23.10 -5.50
C ALA A 66 13.63 -24.11 -4.65
N LEU A 67 14.23 -24.62 -3.56
CA LEU A 67 13.55 -25.53 -2.65
C LEU A 67 12.29 -24.89 -2.04
N VAL A 68 12.38 -23.66 -1.54
CA VAL A 68 11.22 -22.90 -1.05
C VAL A 68 10.18 -22.67 -2.15
N TYR A 69 10.63 -22.44 -3.38
CA TYR A 69 9.76 -22.22 -4.53
C TYR A 69 9.03 -23.48 -5.02
N PHE A 70 9.65 -24.66 -4.91
CA PHE A 70 9.10 -25.93 -5.38
C PHE A 70 8.48 -26.80 -4.28
N THR A 71 8.70 -26.47 -2.99
CA THR A 71 8.20 -27.29 -1.88
C THR A 71 6.93 -26.68 -1.25
N PRO A 72 5.89 -27.49 -0.96
CA PRO A 72 4.60 -27.03 -0.43
C PRO A 72 4.61 -26.59 1.05
N LEU A 73 5.78 -26.27 1.61
CA LEU A 73 5.93 -25.81 2.98
C LEU A 73 5.36 -24.41 3.18
N LEU A 74 5.49 -23.53 2.18
CA LEU A 74 4.97 -22.15 2.20
C LEU A 74 3.80 -21.94 1.24
N SER A 75 2.96 -22.95 1.06
CA SER A 75 1.78 -22.87 0.18
C SER A 75 0.52 -22.47 0.93
N VAL A 76 -0.43 -21.88 0.21
CA VAL A 76 -1.76 -21.51 0.73
C VAL A 76 -2.47 -22.77 1.21
N ARG A 77 -2.79 -22.84 2.50
CA ARG A 77 -3.59 -23.89 3.14
C ARG A 77 -4.84 -23.34 3.78
N THR A 78 -4.77 -22.11 4.26
CA THR A 78 -5.86 -21.44 4.95
C THR A 78 -6.08 -20.08 4.30
N ILE A 79 -7.33 -19.80 3.96
CA ILE A 79 -7.77 -18.43 3.67
C ILE A 79 -8.61 -18.01 4.87
N SER A 80 -8.33 -16.84 5.42
CA SER A 80 -9.06 -16.29 6.57
C SER A 80 -9.65 -14.96 6.16
N VAL A 81 -10.98 -14.87 6.20
CA VAL A 81 -11.71 -13.63 5.94
C VAL A 81 -12.07 -12.96 7.26
N VAL A 82 -11.83 -11.64 7.34
CA VAL A 82 -12.09 -10.83 8.54
C VAL A 82 -12.84 -9.57 8.12
N GLY A 83 -13.89 -9.21 8.86
CA GLY A 83 -14.67 -7.98 8.64
C GLY A 83 -15.88 -8.15 7.74
N ALA A 84 -16.09 -9.33 7.17
CA ALA A 84 -17.31 -9.68 6.44
C ALA A 84 -18.44 -9.98 7.43
N SER A 85 -19.61 -9.40 7.19
CA SER A 85 -20.83 -9.56 7.99
C SER A 85 -22.03 -9.80 7.08
N SER A 86 -22.28 -8.90 6.13
CA SER A 86 -23.39 -8.98 5.17
C SER A 86 -22.96 -9.78 3.93
N VAL A 87 -21.74 -9.54 3.44
CA VAL A 87 -21.16 -10.27 2.30
C VAL A 87 -20.72 -11.65 2.76
N SER A 88 -21.15 -12.70 2.04
CA SER A 88 -20.79 -14.06 2.42
C SER A 88 -19.31 -14.35 2.23
N GLU A 89 -18.73 -15.17 3.11
CA GLU A 89 -17.34 -15.60 2.97
C GLU A 89 -17.11 -16.35 1.64
N GLN A 90 -18.07 -17.18 1.22
CA GLN A 90 -18.04 -17.86 -0.08
C GLN A 90 -17.91 -16.88 -1.25
N GLU A 91 -18.71 -15.81 -1.28
CA GLU A 91 -18.63 -14.83 -2.37
C GLU A 91 -17.26 -14.15 -2.43
N ILE A 92 -16.68 -13.81 -1.27
CA ILE A 92 -15.33 -13.26 -1.19
C ILE A 92 -14.31 -14.27 -1.72
N LEU A 93 -14.42 -15.55 -1.34
CA LEU A 93 -13.52 -16.62 -1.78
C LEU A 93 -13.61 -16.87 -3.29
N ASP A 94 -14.83 -16.86 -3.85
CA ASP A 94 -15.08 -17.04 -5.27
C ASP A 94 -14.42 -15.92 -6.09
N ARG A 95 -14.48 -14.67 -5.60
CA ARG A 95 -13.79 -13.52 -6.23
C ARG A 95 -12.28 -13.51 -5.97
N LEU A 96 -11.81 -14.09 -4.86
CA LEU A 96 -10.40 -14.08 -4.50
C LEU A 96 -9.57 -14.86 -5.53
N GLU A 97 -10.10 -15.97 -6.06
CA GLU A 97 -9.46 -16.82 -7.07
C GLU A 97 -8.01 -17.21 -6.71
N VAL A 98 -7.74 -17.48 -5.42
CA VAL A 98 -6.44 -17.98 -4.96
C VAL A 98 -6.55 -19.48 -4.71
N PRO A 99 -5.96 -20.33 -5.58
CA PRO A 99 -6.04 -21.77 -5.41
C PRO A 99 -5.34 -22.23 -4.13
N SER A 100 -5.95 -23.20 -3.45
CA SER A 100 -5.27 -23.94 -2.40
C SER A 100 -4.03 -24.65 -2.96
N GLY A 101 -2.95 -24.68 -2.19
CA GLY A 101 -1.67 -25.26 -2.60
C GLY A 101 -0.77 -24.35 -3.45
N LEU A 102 -1.23 -23.16 -3.85
CA LEU A 102 -0.37 -22.19 -4.52
C LEU A 102 0.75 -21.72 -3.57
N PRO A 103 2.03 -21.67 -3.98
CA PRO A 103 3.08 -21.08 -3.15
C PRO A 103 2.76 -19.62 -2.80
N LEU A 104 2.83 -19.24 -1.51
CA LEU A 104 2.50 -17.89 -1.05
C LEU A 104 3.28 -16.80 -1.79
N VAL A 105 4.54 -17.08 -2.14
CA VAL A 105 5.41 -16.18 -2.91
C VAL A 105 4.83 -15.85 -4.29
N ARG A 106 4.03 -16.76 -4.88
CA ARG A 106 3.36 -16.58 -6.18
C ARG A 106 1.96 -15.96 -6.08
N VAL A 107 1.37 -15.87 -4.88
CA VAL A 107 0.04 -15.27 -4.70
C VAL A 107 0.14 -13.80 -5.04
N ASP A 108 -0.48 -13.32 -6.11
CA ASP A 108 -0.61 -11.88 -6.35
C ASP A 108 -1.71 -11.30 -5.45
N ALA A 109 -1.31 -10.79 -4.29
CA ALA A 109 -2.22 -10.22 -3.31
C ALA A 109 -2.88 -8.92 -3.81
N ALA A 110 -2.21 -8.15 -4.67
CA ALA A 110 -2.77 -6.91 -5.19
C ALA A 110 -3.87 -7.20 -6.22
N ALA A 111 -3.60 -8.12 -7.15
CA ALA A 111 -4.62 -8.57 -8.11
C ALA A 111 -5.79 -9.27 -7.41
N ALA A 112 -5.52 -10.10 -6.40
CA ALA A 112 -6.56 -10.74 -5.60
C ALA A 112 -7.43 -9.71 -4.85
N ALA A 113 -6.82 -8.68 -4.26
CA ALA A 113 -7.54 -7.59 -3.61
C ALA A 113 -8.43 -6.82 -4.59
N GLN A 114 -7.94 -6.54 -5.80
CA GLN A 114 -8.71 -5.85 -6.84
C GLN A 114 -9.94 -6.66 -7.30
N ARG A 115 -9.80 -7.99 -7.45
CA ARG A 115 -10.95 -8.84 -7.80
C ARG A 115 -12.01 -8.83 -6.70
N VAL A 116 -11.61 -8.96 -5.44
CA VAL A 116 -12.56 -8.92 -4.32
C VAL A 116 -13.17 -7.52 -4.16
N ALA A 117 -12.40 -6.45 -4.41
CA ALA A 117 -12.90 -5.08 -4.41
C ALA A 117 -13.91 -4.77 -5.54
N SER A 118 -14.15 -5.72 -6.46
CA SER A 118 -15.25 -5.61 -7.43
C SER A 118 -16.63 -5.90 -6.83
N ILE A 119 -16.70 -6.44 -5.61
CA ILE A 119 -17.94 -6.57 -4.85
C ILE A 119 -18.37 -5.16 -4.40
N PRO A 120 -19.49 -4.61 -4.90
CA PRO A 120 -19.84 -3.21 -4.66
C PRO A 120 -20.04 -2.88 -3.17
N GLU A 121 -20.59 -3.83 -2.40
CA GLU A 121 -20.84 -3.72 -0.96
C GLU A 121 -19.56 -3.52 -0.13
N LEU A 122 -18.37 -3.74 -0.69
CA LEU A 122 -17.11 -3.55 0.01
C LEU A 122 -16.55 -2.13 -0.21
N ALA A 123 -16.30 -1.43 0.89
CA ALA A 123 -15.64 -0.12 0.91
C ALA A 123 -14.14 -0.26 0.71
N SER A 124 -13.53 -1.23 1.39
CA SER A 124 -12.09 -1.48 1.33
C SER A 124 -11.77 -2.97 1.42
N VAL A 125 -10.72 -3.38 0.73
CA VAL A 125 -10.23 -4.77 0.72
C VAL A 125 -8.72 -4.78 0.84
N ARG A 126 -8.22 -5.62 1.73
CA ARG A 126 -6.79 -5.84 1.94
C ARG A 126 -6.50 -7.32 1.97
N VAL A 127 -5.65 -7.76 1.05
CA VAL A 127 -5.15 -9.13 1.01
C VAL A 127 -3.70 -9.15 1.46
N GLN A 128 -3.38 -10.01 2.42
CA GLN A 128 -2.05 -10.18 2.98
C GLN A 128 -1.63 -11.65 2.98
N ARG A 129 -0.36 -11.88 2.68
CA ARG A 129 0.27 -13.19 2.86
C ARG A 129 0.74 -13.29 4.31
N LYS A 130 0.15 -14.21 5.08
CA LYS A 130 0.56 -14.55 6.44
C LYS A 130 1.31 -15.87 6.40
N TYR A 131 2.63 -15.78 6.46
CA TYR A 131 3.48 -16.96 6.54
C TYR A 131 3.18 -17.75 7.82
N PRO A 132 3.26 -19.10 7.80
CA PRO A 132 3.80 -19.90 6.70
C PRO A 132 2.79 -20.32 5.62
N SER A 133 1.46 -20.27 5.85
CA SER A 133 0.52 -20.93 4.92
C SER A 133 -0.85 -20.25 4.78
N THR A 134 -0.97 -18.99 5.17
CA THR A 134 -2.26 -18.30 5.25
C THR A 134 -2.34 -17.10 4.31
N VAL A 135 -3.48 -16.93 3.66
CA VAL A 135 -3.85 -15.67 3.00
C VAL A 135 -4.95 -15.04 3.84
N GLN A 136 -4.65 -13.88 4.41
CA GLN A 136 -5.63 -13.11 5.19
C GLN A 136 -6.27 -12.09 4.27
N VAL A 137 -7.60 -12.09 4.23
CA VAL A 137 -8.43 -11.12 3.53
C VAL A 137 -9.15 -10.31 4.59
N THR A 138 -8.85 -9.03 4.67
CA THR A 138 -9.57 -8.08 5.54
C THR A 138 -10.43 -7.21 4.66
N VAL A 139 -11.73 -7.20 4.94
CA VAL A 139 -12.72 -6.40 4.21
C VAL A 139 -13.38 -5.42 5.15
N GLU A 140 -13.84 -4.32 4.59
CA GLU A 140 -14.69 -3.33 5.26
C GLU A 140 -15.92 -3.14 4.40
N GLU A 141 -17.10 -3.39 4.96
CA GLU A 141 -18.37 -3.24 4.25
C GLU A 141 -18.82 -1.78 4.25
N ARG A 142 -19.49 -1.36 3.18
CA ARG A 142 -20.11 -0.04 3.08
C ARG A 142 -21.30 0.03 4.02
N VAL A 143 -21.44 1.18 4.67
CA VAL A 143 -22.59 1.50 5.52
C VAL A 143 -23.54 2.40 4.74
N PRO A 144 -24.82 2.02 4.57
CA PRO A 144 -25.79 2.87 3.91
C PRO A 144 -26.11 4.09 4.79
N VAL A 145 -26.02 5.29 4.22
CA VAL A 145 -26.41 6.53 4.92
C VAL A 145 -27.61 7.20 4.27
N ALA A 146 -27.77 6.98 2.97
CA ALA A 146 -28.88 7.46 2.18
C ALA A 146 -29.36 6.37 1.21
N PHE A 147 -30.58 6.52 0.71
CA PHE A 147 -31.10 5.71 -0.37
C PHE A 147 -31.79 6.58 -1.42
N VAL A 148 -31.87 6.07 -2.64
CA VAL A 148 -32.52 6.72 -3.77
C VAL A 148 -33.43 5.72 -4.46
N ASP A 149 -34.62 6.16 -4.86
CA ASP A 149 -35.56 5.31 -5.59
C ASP A 149 -35.36 5.51 -7.09
N PHE A 150 -34.94 4.45 -7.77
CA PHE A 150 -34.84 4.36 -9.23
C PHE A 150 -35.95 3.43 -9.79
N PRO A 151 -36.20 3.43 -11.11
CA PRO A 151 -37.21 2.57 -11.71
C PRO A 151 -37.01 1.07 -11.48
N ASP A 152 -35.76 0.63 -11.26
CA ASP A 152 -35.35 -0.75 -11.02
C ASP A 152 -35.28 -1.14 -9.54
N GLY A 153 -35.41 -0.18 -8.62
CA GLY A 153 -35.52 -0.46 -7.19
C GLY A 153 -35.03 0.67 -6.29
N THR A 154 -34.89 0.36 -5.01
CA THR A 154 -34.26 1.26 -4.02
C THR A 154 -32.77 0.98 -3.95
N HIS A 155 -31.96 2.00 -4.25
CA HIS A 155 -30.51 1.94 -4.29
C HIS A 155 -29.93 2.55 -3.02
N LEU A 156 -28.97 1.85 -2.41
CA LEU A 156 -28.32 2.28 -1.18
C LEU A 156 -27.01 3.01 -1.50
N LEU A 157 -26.88 4.19 -0.92
CA LEU A 157 -25.71 5.05 -1.04
C LEU A 157 -24.94 5.08 0.27
N ASP A 158 -23.61 5.01 0.18
CA ASP A 158 -22.74 5.27 1.31
C ASP A 158 -22.46 6.78 1.51
N ALA A 159 -21.68 7.11 2.54
CA ALA A 159 -21.32 8.50 2.85
C ALA A 159 -20.54 9.23 1.74
N THR A 160 -19.97 8.49 0.79
CA THR A 160 -19.26 9.06 -0.37
C THR A 160 -20.16 9.22 -1.59
N GLY A 161 -21.40 8.71 -1.54
CA GLY A 161 -22.35 8.71 -2.64
C GLY A 161 -22.15 7.57 -3.63
N VAL A 162 -21.41 6.52 -3.24
CA VAL A 162 -21.31 5.30 -4.06
C VAL A 162 -22.58 4.49 -3.88
N ASP A 163 -23.24 4.20 -5.01
CA ASP A 163 -24.30 3.20 -5.11
C ASP A 163 -23.70 1.79 -5.07
N PHE A 164 -24.11 1.01 -4.08
CA PHE A 164 -23.49 -0.29 -3.80
C PHE A 164 -24.46 -1.45 -3.64
N ALA A 165 -25.77 -1.21 -3.52
CA ALA A 165 -26.74 -2.29 -3.34
C ALA A 165 -28.16 -1.85 -3.71
N VAL A 166 -28.93 -2.78 -4.29
CA VAL A 166 -30.37 -2.61 -4.52
C VAL A 166 -31.12 -3.46 -3.48
N ALA A 167 -31.64 -2.81 -2.45
CA ALA A 167 -32.28 -3.47 -1.31
C ALA A 167 -33.22 -2.51 -0.56
N PRO A 168 -34.18 -3.04 0.23
CA PRO A 168 -34.97 -2.20 1.13
C PRO A 168 -34.08 -1.41 2.09
N PRO A 169 -34.36 -0.12 2.34
CA PRO A 169 -33.52 0.73 3.17
C PRO A 169 -33.58 0.28 4.65
N PRO A 170 -32.43 0.08 5.31
CA PRO A 170 -32.39 -0.18 6.74
C PRO A 170 -33.00 0.97 7.57
N PRO A 171 -33.45 0.70 8.81
CA PRO A 171 -33.95 1.76 9.69
C PRO A 171 -32.93 2.89 9.89
N GLY A 172 -33.37 4.14 9.75
CA GLY A 172 -32.54 5.33 9.95
C GLY A 172 -31.76 5.80 8.72
N VAL A 173 -31.81 5.06 7.61
CA VAL A 173 -31.27 5.50 6.31
C VAL A 173 -32.24 6.50 5.68
N VAL A 174 -31.70 7.61 5.16
CA VAL A 174 -32.49 8.77 4.72
C VAL A 174 -32.74 8.74 3.23
N ARG A 175 -33.94 9.13 2.78
CA ARG A 175 -34.21 9.28 1.35
C ARG A 175 -33.45 10.50 0.80
N LEU A 176 -32.66 10.31 -0.24
CA LEU A 176 -32.02 11.40 -0.98
C LEU A 176 -32.80 11.65 -2.27
N VAL A 177 -33.19 12.90 -2.50
CA VAL A 177 -33.87 13.34 -3.71
C VAL A 177 -33.03 14.41 -4.40
N THR A 178 -32.46 14.06 -5.55
CA THR A 178 -31.68 14.97 -6.39
C THR A 178 -31.80 14.53 -7.85
N ASP A 179 -31.51 15.44 -8.79
CA ASP A 179 -31.66 15.19 -10.22
C ASP A 179 -30.65 14.16 -10.75
N ASN A 180 -29.45 14.09 -10.15
CA ASN A 180 -28.37 13.20 -10.57
C ASN A 180 -27.67 12.54 -9.37
N PRO A 181 -28.32 11.57 -8.71
CA PRO A 181 -27.83 10.91 -7.49
C PRO A 181 -26.72 9.89 -7.78
N VAL A 182 -25.56 10.37 -8.24
CA VAL A 182 -24.43 9.50 -8.61
C VAL A 182 -23.15 9.91 -7.90
N PHE A 183 -22.25 8.96 -7.74
CA PHE A 183 -20.92 9.22 -7.20
C PHE A 183 -20.18 10.29 -8.00
N GLY A 184 -19.60 11.26 -7.30
CA GLY A 184 -18.85 12.37 -7.89
C GLY A 184 -19.71 13.56 -8.32
N ASP A 185 -21.04 13.45 -8.27
CA ASP A 185 -21.93 14.58 -8.49
C ASP A 185 -21.82 15.61 -7.33
N PRO A 186 -21.57 16.91 -7.63
CA PRO A 186 -21.40 17.93 -6.59
C PRO A 186 -22.63 18.12 -5.69
N VAL A 187 -23.85 18.02 -6.23
CA VAL A 187 -25.10 18.23 -5.46
C VAL A 187 -25.32 17.05 -4.52
N THR A 188 -25.13 15.83 -5.00
CA THR A 188 -25.16 14.60 -4.20
C THR A 188 -24.15 14.68 -3.05
N LYS A 189 -22.91 15.06 -3.37
CA LYS A 189 -21.85 15.20 -2.37
C LYS A 189 -22.18 16.22 -1.29
N ASP A 190 -22.69 17.39 -1.67
CA ASP A 190 -23.04 18.43 -0.72
C ASP A 190 -24.26 18.05 0.12
N ALA A 191 -25.26 17.36 -0.45
CA ALA A 191 -26.40 16.84 0.30
C ALA A 191 -25.98 15.81 1.36
N LEU A 192 -25.08 14.88 1.02
CA LEU A 192 -24.52 13.90 1.96
C LEU A 192 -23.65 14.58 3.03
N ALA A 193 -22.88 15.61 2.66
CA ALA A 193 -22.10 16.39 3.61
C ALA A 193 -23.00 17.15 4.61
N VAL A 194 -24.12 17.72 4.14
CA VAL A 194 -25.13 18.30 5.02
C VAL A 194 -25.66 17.25 5.99
N LEU A 195 -26.06 16.08 5.47
CA LEU A 195 -26.58 14.98 6.28
C LEU A 195 -25.59 14.52 7.37
N ASP A 196 -24.30 14.43 7.06
CA ASP A 196 -23.23 14.08 8.00
C ASP A 196 -23.00 15.16 9.07
N SER A 197 -23.17 16.43 8.69
CA SER A 197 -23.00 17.57 9.61
C SER A 197 -24.17 17.83 10.55
N LEU A 198 -25.29 17.11 10.39
CA LEU A 198 -26.49 17.35 11.19
C LEU A 198 -26.25 16.99 12.66
N PRO A 199 -26.69 17.85 13.60
CA PRO A 199 -26.68 17.49 15.02
C PRO A 199 -27.46 16.19 15.27
N PRO A 200 -27.02 15.31 16.19
CA PRO A 200 -27.66 14.02 16.45
C PRO A 200 -29.18 14.11 16.70
N LEU A 201 -29.62 15.18 17.38
CA LEU A 201 -31.03 15.44 17.67
C LEU A 201 -31.88 15.63 16.41
N ILE A 202 -31.31 16.28 15.38
CA ILE A 202 -31.98 16.49 14.09
C ILE A 202 -31.80 15.25 13.22
N ARG A 203 -30.59 14.66 13.20
CA ARG A 203 -30.24 13.52 12.35
C ARG A 203 -31.18 12.33 12.53
N GLY A 204 -31.61 12.05 13.75
CA GLY A 204 -32.56 10.97 14.07
C GLY A 204 -34.02 11.25 13.66
N GLN A 205 -34.33 12.49 13.26
CA GLN A 205 -35.65 12.92 12.81
C GLN A 205 -35.72 13.13 11.30
N VAL A 206 -34.63 12.96 10.56
CA VAL A 206 -34.61 13.17 9.11
C VAL A 206 -35.27 12.00 8.40
N GLY A 207 -36.26 12.28 7.55
CA GLY A 207 -36.85 11.31 6.62
C GLY A 207 -36.31 11.45 5.20
N GLU A 208 -36.11 12.69 4.75
CA GLU A 208 -35.61 12.99 3.39
C GLU A 208 -34.68 14.20 3.38
N VAL A 209 -33.68 14.16 2.50
CA VAL A 209 -32.91 15.32 2.05
C VAL A 209 -33.20 15.54 0.58
N ARG A 210 -33.73 16.72 0.23
CA ARG A 210 -33.92 17.14 -1.16
C ARG A 210 -32.84 18.17 -1.50
N ALA A 211 -32.11 17.92 -2.59
CA ALA A 211 -31.08 18.81 -3.10
C ALA A 211 -31.27 19.01 -4.61
N SER A 212 -31.87 20.14 -4.99
CA SER A 212 -32.09 20.50 -6.40
C SER A 212 -30.83 21.15 -6.99
N THR A 213 -30.12 21.94 -6.18
CA THR A 213 -28.88 22.64 -6.57
C THR A 213 -27.94 22.73 -5.37
N LEU A 214 -26.71 23.21 -5.58
CA LEU A 214 -25.72 23.45 -4.52
C LEU A 214 -26.16 24.45 -3.43
N SER A 215 -27.15 25.28 -3.75
CA SER A 215 -27.68 26.31 -2.83
C SER A 215 -29.14 26.07 -2.46
N ASP A 216 -29.73 24.95 -2.89
CA ASP A 216 -31.11 24.57 -2.61
C ASP A 216 -31.14 23.15 -2.06
N ILE A 217 -30.74 23.05 -0.79
CA ILE A 217 -30.81 21.85 0.04
C ILE A 217 -31.88 22.08 1.11
N SER A 218 -32.80 21.13 1.23
CA SER A 218 -33.85 21.10 2.24
C SER A 218 -33.96 19.72 2.88
N ILE A 219 -34.41 19.70 4.13
CA ILE A 219 -34.49 18.51 4.95
C ILE A 219 -35.94 18.36 5.40
N LEU A 220 -36.57 17.24 5.04
CA LEU A 220 -37.89 16.87 5.50
C LEU A 220 -37.75 15.94 6.70
N LEU A 221 -38.34 16.34 7.82
CA LEU A 221 -38.37 15.56 9.05
C LEU A 221 -39.51 14.52 9.02
N LEU A 222 -39.36 13.46 9.81
CA LEU A 222 -40.33 12.36 9.92
C LEU A 222 -41.70 12.80 10.42
N ASP A 223 -41.79 13.94 11.12
CA ASP A 223 -43.04 14.54 11.60
C ASP A 223 -43.69 15.50 10.58
N GLY A 224 -43.11 15.64 9.39
CA GLY A 224 -43.62 16.46 8.29
C GLY A 224 -43.06 17.89 8.24
N ARG A 225 -42.30 18.34 9.26
CA ARG A 225 -41.68 19.67 9.24
C ARG A 225 -40.52 19.72 8.25
N THR A 226 -40.29 20.90 7.68
CA THR A 226 -39.21 21.13 6.69
C THR A 226 -38.20 22.15 7.21
N VAL A 227 -36.92 21.82 7.09
CA VAL A 227 -35.80 22.73 7.38
C VAL A 227 -35.13 23.10 6.06
N VAL A 228 -35.20 24.37 5.68
CA VAL A 228 -34.51 24.90 4.49
C VAL A 228 -33.06 25.20 4.88
N TRP A 229 -32.12 24.47 4.29
CA TRP A 229 -30.71 24.52 4.65
C TRP A 229 -29.88 25.41 3.71
N GLY A 230 -30.28 25.53 2.45
CA GLY A 230 -29.55 26.27 1.43
C GLY A 230 -28.34 25.50 0.94
N ASN A 231 -27.13 25.92 1.31
CA ASN A 231 -25.88 25.25 0.97
C ASN A 231 -25.23 24.54 2.17
N LYS A 232 -24.17 23.75 1.92
CA LYS A 232 -23.41 23.06 2.98
C LYS A 232 -22.56 23.96 3.89
N ASP A 233 -22.41 25.24 3.58
CA ASP A 233 -21.55 26.14 4.34
C ASP A 233 -22.16 26.47 5.71
N ASN A 234 -21.29 26.70 6.70
CA ASN A 234 -21.68 27.03 8.07
C ASN A 234 -22.65 26.00 8.71
N SER A 235 -22.61 24.74 8.27
CA SER A 235 -23.59 23.72 8.67
C SER A 235 -23.66 23.49 10.19
N GLU A 236 -22.54 23.60 10.91
CA GLU A 236 -22.54 23.52 12.38
C GLU A 236 -23.39 24.63 13.02
N ARG A 237 -23.21 25.88 12.56
CA ARG A 237 -23.97 27.04 13.04
C ARG A 237 -25.44 26.95 12.64
N LYS A 238 -25.74 26.54 11.39
CA LYS A 238 -27.11 26.29 10.92
C LYS A 238 -27.79 25.22 11.77
N GLY A 239 -27.09 24.15 12.12
CA GLY A 239 -27.58 23.10 13.00
C GLY A 239 -27.95 23.61 14.38
N ALA A 240 -27.11 24.45 15.00
CA ALA A 240 -27.41 25.07 16.29
C ALA A 240 -28.66 25.97 16.23
N VAL A 241 -28.79 26.78 15.17
CA VAL A 241 -29.97 27.62 14.94
C VAL A 241 -31.22 26.76 14.70
N ALA A 242 -31.10 25.69 13.91
CA ALA A 242 -32.21 24.77 13.62
C ALA A 242 -32.76 24.12 14.90
N ILE A 243 -31.90 23.70 15.84
CA ILE A 243 -32.35 23.15 17.12
C ILE A 243 -33.23 24.16 17.88
N ALA A 244 -32.81 25.43 17.94
CA ALA A 244 -33.56 26.47 18.62
C ALA A 244 -34.90 26.77 17.91
N LEU A 245 -34.90 26.80 16.58
CA LEU A 245 -36.10 27.06 15.78
C LEU A 245 -37.11 25.92 15.84
N LEU A 246 -36.67 24.66 15.85
CA LEU A 246 -37.56 23.49 15.91
C LEU A 246 -38.35 23.39 17.24
N SER A 247 -38.00 24.21 18.24
CA SER A 247 -38.78 24.35 19.47
C SER A 247 -39.94 25.35 19.34
N GLN A 248 -39.96 26.15 18.27
CA GLN A 248 -41.01 27.12 17.97
C GLN A 248 -42.14 26.47 17.14
N PRO A 249 -43.37 26.98 17.22
CA PRO A 249 -44.45 26.54 16.34
C PRO A 249 -44.16 26.93 14.88
N GLY A 250 -44.38 26.00 13.96
CA GLY A 250 -44.17 26.21 12.53
C GLY A 250 -44.07 24.90 11.77
N GLN A 251 -44.14 24.98 10.45
CA GLN A 251 -43.95 23.85 9.53
C GLN A 251 -42.69 24.00 8.69
N ILE A 252 -42.27 25.23 8.40
CA ILE A 252 -41.09 25.51 7.60
C ILE A 252 -40.13 26.38 8.41
N PHE A 253 -38.89 25.93 8.54
CA PHE A 253 -37.83 26.61 9.28
C PHE A 253 -36.67 26.89 8.33
N ASP A 254 -36.45 28.15 8.00
CA ASP A 254 -35.37 28.56 7.10
C ASP A 254 -34.13 28.93 7.91
N VAL A 255 -33.07 28.15 7.73
CA VAL A 255 -31.75 28.36 8.31
C VAL A 255 -30.67 28.57 7.24
N SER A 256 -31.08 28.80 5.98
CA SER A 256 -30.16 29.04 4.87
C SER A 256 -29.21 30.21 5.14
N SER A 257 -29.72 31.23 5.83
CA SER A 257 -28.97 32.36 6.37
C SER A 257 -29.04 32.37 7.90
N PRO A 258 -27.99 31.91 8.60
CA PRO A 258 -28.03 31.75 10.07
C PRO A 258 -28.18 33.08 10.84
N ASP A 259 -27.90 34.22 10.20
CA ASP A 259 -28.07 35.54 10.82
C ASP A 259 -29.52 36.07 10.70
N LEU A 260 -30.35 35.50 9.83
CA LEU A 260 -31.73 35.92 9.58
C LEU A 260 -32.67 34.69 9.44
N PRO A 261 -32.79 33.84 10.46
CA PRO A 261 -33.67 32.68 10.40
C PRO A 261 -35.14 33.09 10.35
N THR A 262 -35.96 32.34 9.62
CA THR A 262 -37.42 32.54 9.57
C THR A 262 -38.19 31.26 9.84
N THR A 263 -39.42 31.39 10.34
CA THR A 263 -40.34 30.28 10.53
C THR A 263 -41.71 30.64 9.97
N LYS A 264 -42.39 29.66 9.36
CA LYS A 264 -43.73 29.79 8.79
C LYS A 264 -44.61 28.61 9.20
#